data_AF-A0A6A4RBK2-F1
#
_entry.id   AF-A0A6A4RBK2-F1
#
_cell.length_a   1.000
_cell.length_b   1.000
_cell.length_c   1.000
_cell.angle_alpha   90.00
_cell.angle_beta   90.00
_cell.angle_gamma   90.00
#
_symmetry.space_group_name_H-M   'P 1'
#
loop_
_entity.id
_entity.type
_entity.pdbx_description
1 polymer ?
#
loop_
_entity_poly.entity_id
_entity_poly.type
_entity_poly.pdbx_seq_one_letter_code
_entity_poly.pdbx_strand_id
1 'polypeptide(L)'
;ATAPATTAATTADAGSSPPRQQRKTSAKPVKEASSIRVSVDKVDQIINLVGELIITQSMLDQTVSELDAAADPRLLNGMSLLQRNARDLQEAVMSVRMVPMDYVFSRYPRLVRDLASKLDKDVELTTEGESTELDKSLTERIIDPLTHLVRNSLDHGIESPEARLAAGKPATGRLTL
;
A
#
# COMPACT_ATOMS: atom_id res chain seq x y z
N ALA A 1 29.16 -37.29 -49.07
CA ALA A 1 30.40 -37.82 -49.68
C ALA A 1 31.54 -37.58 -48.71
N THR A 2 32.33 -38.62 -48.49
CA THR A 2 33.20 -38.89 -47.34
C THR A 2 34.60 -38.30 -47.50
N ALA A 3 35.30 -38.25 -46.34
CA ALA A 3 36.76 -38.16 -46.10
C ALA A 3 37.30 -36.77 -45.69
N PRO A 4 38.39 -36.69 -44.88
CA PRO A 4 38.90 -37.66 -43.88
C PRO A 4 39.51 -37.04 -42.59
N ALA A 5 39.94 -37.96 -41.70
CA ALA A 5 41.14 -37.95 -40.84
C ALA A 5 41.22 -36.98 -39.63
N THR A 6 41.22 -37.47 -38.38
CA THR A 6 42.32 -38.06 -37.56
C THR A 6 42.94 -37.02 -36.63
N THR A 7 43.05 -37.37 -35.33
CA THR A 7 44.24 -37.32 -34.43
C THR A 7 44.02 -36.70 -33.03
N ALA A 8 44.51 -37.45 -32.02
CA ALA A 8 45.12 -37.06 -30.73
C ALA A 8 44.26 -36.37 -29.65
N ALA A 9 44.05 -36.95 -28.45
CA ALA A 9 45.00 -37.18 -27.34
C ALA A 9 45.41 -35.86 -26.65
N THR A 10 44.89 -35.54 -25.45
CA THR A 10 45.42 -35.89 -24.09
C THR A 10 46.18 -34.71 -23.47
N THR A 11 45.78 -34.34 -22.25
CA THR A 11 46.55 -33.89 -21.04
C THR A 11 45.70 -32.86 -20.27
N ALA A 12 45.30 -33.13 -19.02
CA ALA A 12 46.01 -32.76 -17.77
C ALA A 12 46.22 -31.22 -17.67
N ASP A 13 45.95 -30.48 -16.60
CA ASP A 13 46.00 -30.69 -15.15
C ASP A 13 45.48 -29.39 -14.47
N ALA A 14 45.34 -29.41 -13.14
CA ALA A 14 45.44 -28.31 -12.18
C ALA A 14 44.17 -27.52 -11.79
N GLY A 15 43.86 -27.53 -10.49
CA GLY A 15 42.85 -26.66 -9.90
C GLY A 15 42.47 -26.97 -8.44
N SER A 16 43.46 -27.02 -7.55
CA SER A 16 43.33 -27.07 -6.08
C SER A 16 42.34 -26.05 -5.50
N SER A 17 41.35 -26.51 -4.72
CA SER A 17 40.41 -25.65 -3.97
C SER A 17 40.64 -25.74 -2.45
N PRO A 18 40.72 -24.62 -1.71
CA PRO A 18 40.90 -24.62 -0.25
C PRO A 18 39.55 -24.83 0.51
N PRO A 19 39.58 -25.27 1.78
CA PRO A 19 38.38 -25.68 2.51
C PRO A 19 37.59 -24.47 3.03
N ARG A 20 36.28 -24.49 2.75
CA ARG A 20 35.29 -23.48 3.12
C ARG A 20 35.05 -23.48 4.64
N GLN A 21 35.51 -22.44 5.33
CA GLN A 21 35.18 -22.16 6.72
C GLN A 21 33.66 -21.92 6.86
N GLN A 22 33.00 -22.77 7.64
CA GLN A 22 31.60 -22.62 8.03
C GLN A 22 31.44 -21.41 8.95
N ARG A 23 30.95 -20.30 8.37
CA ARG A 23 30.50 -19.13 9.12
C ARG A 23 29.19 -19.52 9.83
N LYS A 24 29.25 -19.77 11.14
CA LYS A 24 28.08 -19.94 12.00
C LYS A 24 27.25 -18.65 11.95
N THR A 25 26.18 -18.65 11.15
CA THR A 25 25.17 -17.62 11.20
C THR A 25 24.29 -17.89 12.42
N SER A 26 24.46 -17.09 13.46
CA SER A 26 23.49 -16.98 14.56
C SER A 26 22.19 -16.44 13.98
N ALA A 27 21.27 -17.33 13.62
CA ALA A 27 19.92 -16.97 13.23
C ALA A 27 19.22 -16.35 14.45
N LYS A 28 18.94 -15.05 14.39
CA LYS A 28 17.97 -14.42 15.30
C LYS A 28 16.61 -15.11 15.09
N PRO A 29 15.84 -15.34 16.15
CA PRO A 29 14.51 -15.92 16.02
C PRO A 29 13.64 -14.94 15.22
N VAL A 30 13.25 -15.36 14.02
CA VAL A 30 12.19 -14.69 13.25
C VAL A 30 10.92 -14.99 14.03
N LYS A 31 10.34 -13.96 14.67
CA LYS A 31 8.94 -14.04 15.10
C LYS A 31 8.13 -14.28 13.84
N GLU A 32 7.68 -15.52 13.62
CA GLU A 32 6.73 -15.83 12.57
C GLU A 32 5.48 -14.98 12.83
N ALA A 33 5.26 -13.97 12.00
CA ALA A 33 4.02 -13.22 12.01
C ALA A 33 2.92 -14.18 11.53
N SER A 34 2.16 -14.74 12.47
CA SER A 34 1.00 -15.57 12.16
C SER A 34 -0.06 -14.69 11.50
N SER A 35 -0.25 -14.83 10.19
CA SER A 35 -1.29 -14.11 9.45
C SER A 35 -2.55 -14.95 9.34
N ILE A 36 -3.72 -14.30 9.47
CA ILE A 36 -5.03 -14.92 9.32
C ILE A 36 -5.74 -14.22 8.16
N ARG A 37 -6.20 -14.99 7.16
CA ARG A 37 -7.04 -14.47 6.09
C ARG A 37 -8.50 -14.48 6.53
N VAL A 38 -9.15 -13.33 6.44
CA VAL A 38 -10.56 -13.15 6.79
C VAL A 38 -11.31 -12.62 5.57
N SER A 39 -12.57 -13.02 5.40
CA SER A 39 -13.43 -12.48 4.33
C SER A 39 -13.82 -11.04 4.62
N VAL A 40 -13.98 -10.25 3.56
CA VAL A 40 -14.36 -8.82 3.66
C VAL A 40 -15.68 -8.67 4.39
N ASP A 41 -16.68 -9.51 4.08
CA ASP A 41 -18.01 -9.48 4.71
C ASP A 41 -17.97 -9.60 6.25
N LYS A 42 -17.03 -10.39 6.78
CA LYS A 42 -16.88 -10.56 8.23
C LYS A 42 -16.30 -9.30 8.89
N VAL A 43 -15.35 -8.65 8.22
CA VAL A 43 -14.79 -7.38 8.69
C VAL A 43 -15.87 -6.29 8.66
N ASP A 44 -16.63 -6.23 7.57
CA ASP A 44 -17.74 -5.27 7.43
C ASP A 44 -18.84 -5.51 8.49
N GLN A 45 -19.16 -6.77 8.82
CA GLN A 45 -20.07 -7.10 9.91
C GLN A 45 -19.56 -6.60 11.27
N ILE A 46 -18.27 -6.75 11.56
CA ILE A 46 -17.67 -6.24 12.81
C ILE A 46 -17.78 -4.70 12.85
N ILE A 47 -17.54 -4.01 11.74
CA ILE A 47 -17.68 -2.55 11.64
C ILE A 47 -19.13 -2.13 11.95
N ASN A 48 -20.13 -2.84 11.42
CA ASN A 48 -21.54 -2.55 11.70
C ASN A 48 -21.88 -2.71 13.18
N LEU A 49 -21.41 -3.79 13.82
CA LEU A 49 -21.62 -4.04 15.25
C LEU A 49 -20.96 -2.97 16.12
N VAL A 50 -19.74 -2.53 15.76
CA VAL A 50 -19.08 -1.42 16.45
C VAL A 50 -19.84 -0.10 16.22
N GLY A 51 -20.41 0.11 15.04
CA GLY A 51 -21.31 1.23 14.76
C GLY A 51 -22.54 1.25 15.67
N GLU A 52 -23.23 0.11 15.79
CA GLU A 52 -24.38 -0.05 16.70
C GLU A 52 -23.99 0.16 18.16
N LEU A 53 -22.79 -0.29 18.57
CA LEU A 53 -22.24 -0.04 19.91
C LEU A 53 -22.06 1.47 20.18
N ILE A 54 -21.49 2.22 19.23
CA ILE A 54 -21.29 3.67 19.36
C ILE A 54 -22.63 4.41 19.42
N ILE A 55 -23.60 4.01 18.60
CA ILE A 55 -24.95 4.59 18.63
C ILE A 55 -25.58 4.33 20.01
N THR A 56 -25.52 3.09 20.50
CA THR A 56 -26.06 2.72 21.82
C THR A 56 -25.38 3.49 22.94
N GLN A 57 -24.06 3.66 22.87
CA GLN A 57 -23.31 4.47 23.83
C GLN A 57 -23.74 5.94 23.81
N SER A 58 -23.97 6.52 22.63
CA SER A 58 -24.44 7.90 22.48
C SER A 58 -25.85 8.10 23.06
N MET A 59 -26.74 7.13 22.85
CA MET A 59 -28.08 7.15 23.46
C MET A 59 -28.01 7.07 24.99
N LEU A 60 -27.12 6.24 25.53
CA LEU A 60 -26.92 6.13 26.97
C LEU A 60 -26.34 7.42 27.56
N ASP A 61 -25.38 8.05 26.89
CA ASP A 61 -24.79 9.32 27.31
C ASP A 61 -25.83 10.45 27.34
N GLN A 62 -26.69 10.51 26.33
CA GLN A 62 -27.83 11.44 26.31
C GLN A 62 -28.81 11.17 27.47
N THR A 63 -29.18 9.90 27.68
CA THR A 63 -30.08 9.50 28.76
C THR A 63 -29.52 9.89 30.13
N VAL A 64 -28.21 9.68 30.35
CA VAL A 64 -27.53 10.07 31.60
C VAL A 64 -27.48 11.59 31.75
N SER A 65 -27.26 12.33 30.65
CA SER A 65 -27.25 13.80 30.65
C SER A 65 -28.62 14.40 30.97
N GLU A 66 -29.71 13.74 30.56
CA GLU A 66 -31.09 14.14 30.85
C GLU A 66 -31.52 13.78 32.29
N LEU A 67 -30.81 12.85 32.96
CA LEU A 67 -31.19 12.29 34.26
C LEU A 67 -30.83 13.13 35.50
N ASP A 68 -30.31 14.36 35.35
CA ASP A 68 -30.03 15.40 36.38
C ASP A 68 -28.54 15.71 36.68
N ALA A 69 -28.29 16.97 37.08
CA ALA A 69 -26.99 17.63 37.30
C ALA A 69 -26.14 17.06 38.46
N ALA A 70 -26.65 16.06 39.18
CA ALA A 70 -26.00 15.38 40.30
C ALA A 70 -25.70 13.89 39.99
N ALA A 71 -25.57 13.53 38.71
CA ALA A 71 -25.20 12.17 38.30
C ALA A 71 -23.99 11.66 39.09
N ASP A 72 -24.09 10.42 39.61
CA ASP A 72 -23.03 9.79 40.42
C ASP A 72 -21.70 9.89 39.64
N PRO A 73 -20.65 10.52 40.20
CA PRO A 73 -19.36 10.63 39.53
C PRO A 73 -18.80 9.29 39.04
N ARG A 74 -19.16 8.18 39.69
CA ARG A 74 -18.78 6.82 39.24
C ARG A 74 -19.47 6.43 37.93
N LEU A 75 -20.74 6.79 37.76
CA LEU A 75 -21.48 6.54 36.53
C LEU A 75 -20.90 7.35 35.36
N LEU A 76 -20.65 8.65 35.57
CA LEU A 76 -20.05 9.52 34.56
C LEU A 76 -18.67 9.04 34.12
N ASN A 77 -17.82 8.64 35.08
CA ASN A 77 -16.52 8.04 34.78
C ASN A 77 -16.64 6.72 34.01
N GLY A 78 -17.61 5.86 34.38
CA GLY A 78 -17.90 4.63 33.67
C GLY A 78 -18.33 4.86 32.22
N MET A 79 -19.18 5.87 31.98
CA MET A 79 -19.64 6.24 30.64
C MET A 79 -18.49 6.79 29.78
N SER A 80 -17.65 7.65 30.34
CA SER A 80 -16.47 8.18 29.66
C SER A 80 -15.48 7.07 29.28
N LEU A 81 -15.25 6.11 30.18
CA LEU A 81 -14.40 4.95 29.90
C LEU A 81 -15.00 4.07 28.80
N LEU A 82 -16.31 3.81 28.83
CA LEU A 82 -17.00 3.07 27.78
C LEU A 82 -16.86 3.77 26.42
N GLN A 83 -17.06 5.08 26.37
CA GLN A 83 -16.91 5.88 25.16
C GLN A 83 -15.50 5.78 24.58
N ARG A 84 -14.49 5.91 25.44
CA ARG A 84 -13.10 5.79 25.03
C ARG A 84 -12.80 4.39 24.49
N ASN A 85 -13.18 3.35 25.23
CA ASN A 85 -12.96 1.96 24.80
C ASN A 85 -13.69 1.64 23.49
N ALA A 86 -14.88 2.20 23.26
CA ALA A 86 -15.62 2.04 22.01
C ALA A 86 -14.91 2.71 20.82
N ARG A 87 -14.32 3.91 21.02
CA ARG A 87 -13.50 4.58 19.99
C ARG A 87 -12.21 3.82 19.72
N ASP A 88 -11.51 3.39 20.76
CA ASP A 88 -10.28 2.59 20.63
C ASP A 88 -10.58 1.28 19.86
N LEU A 89 -11.73 0.64 20.13
CA LEU A 89 -12.19 -0.53 19.39
C LEU A 89 -12.51 -0.21 17.93
N GLN A 90 -13.16 0.92 17.66
CA GLN A 90 -13.46 1.36 16.29
C GLN A 90 -12.17 1.59 15.48
N GLU A 91 -11.20 2.30 16.06
CA GLU A 91 -9.90 2.54 15.41
C GLU A 91 -9.16 1.23 15.16
N ALA A 92 -9.14 0.32 16.15
CA ALA A 92 -8.52 -1.00 16.00
C ALA A 92 -9.19 -1.81 14.88
N VAL A 93 -10.52 -1.84 14.80
CA VAL A 93 -11.25 -2.56 13.74
C VAL A 93 -11.01 -1.92 12.37
N MET A 94 -11.00 -0.59 12.28
CA MET A 94 -10.69 0.12 11.03
C MET A 94 -9.26 -0.20 10.56
N SER A 95 -8.29 -0.28 11.48
CA SER A 95 -6.90 -0.61 11.14
C SER A 95 -6.74 -1.98 10.47
N VAL A 96 -7.61 -2.96 10.78
CA VAL A 96 -7.59 -4.30 10.16
C VAL A 96 -7.90 -4.25 8.66
N ARG A 97 -8.61 -3.21 8.20
CA ARG A 97 -9.02 -3.03 6.80
C ARG A 97 -8.01 -2.24 5.97
N MET A 98 -6.97 -1.71 6.60
CA MET A 98 -6.00 -0.85 5.94
C MET A 98 -5.14 -1.65 4.96
N VAL A 99 -4.90 -1.07 3.78
CA VAL A 99 -4.13 -1.64 2.69
C VAL A 99 -3.11 -0.58 2.23
N PRO A 100 -1.83 -0.93 2.00
CA PRO A 100 -0.83 0.01 1.52
C PRO A 100 -1.18 0.59 0.15
N MET A 101 -0.89 1.88 -0.05
CA MET A 101 -1.10 2.60 -1.30
C MET A 101 -0.31 2.02 -2.49
N ASP A 102 0.79 1.30 -2.22
CA ASP A 102 1.53 0.51 -3.21
C ASP A 102 0.62 -0.38 -4.08
N TYR A 103 -0.46 -0.93 -3.50
CA TYR A 103 -1.43 -1.75 -4.25
C TYR A 103 -2.12 -0.99 -5.40
N VAL A 104 -2.31 0.33 -5.23
CA VAL A 104 -2.88 1.23 -6.23
C VAL A 104 -1.78 1.72 -7.16
N PHE A 105 -0.69 2.23 -6.60
CA PHE A 105 0.41 2.85 -7.34
C PHE A 105 1.12 1.88 -8.30
N SER A 106 1.25 0.61 -7.94
CA SER A 106 1.87 -0.44 -8.77
C SER A 106 1.27 -0.60 -10.19
N ARG A 107 0.05 -0.11 -10.42
CA ARG A 107 -0.64 -0.18 -11.72
C ARG A 107 -0.28 0.99 -12.65
N TYR A 108 0.13 2.13 -12.10
CA TYR A 108 0.33 3.37 -12.84
C TYR A 108 1.60 3.42 -13.69
N PRO A 109 2.75 2.78 -13.34
CA PRO A 109 3.94 2.80 -14.19
C PRO A 109 3.67 2.31 -15.62
N ARG A 110 2.83 1.27 -15.76
CA ARG A 110 2.45 0.75 -17.08
C ARG A 110 1.46 1.67 -17.79
N LEU A 111 0.42 2.10 -17.08
CA LEU A 111 -0.60 3.00 -17.62
C LEU A 111 0.02 4.32 -18.14
N VAL A 112 0.92 4.91 -17.36
CA VAL A 112 1.61 6.17 -17.71
C VAL A 112 2.49 5.97 -18.93
N ARG A 113 3.28 4.88 -19.00
CA ARG A 113 4.10 4.57 -20.19
C ARG A 113 3.25 4.41 -21.45
N ASP A 114 2.17 3.63 -21.37
CA ASP A 114 1.29 3.37 -22.51
C ASP A 114 0.60 4.65 -23.02
N LEU A 115 0.18 5.54 -22.11
CA LEU A 115 -0.42 6.84 -22.45
C LEU A 115 0.62 7.83 -23.00
N ALA A 116 1.79 7.93 -22.36
CA ALA A 116 2.87 8.81 -22.79
C ALA A 116 3.34 8.45 -24.21
N SER A 117 3.51 7.16 -24.51
CA SER A 117 3.84 6.70 -25.87
C SER A 117 2.74 6.99 -26.89
N LYS A 118 1.45 6.93 -26.52
CA LYS A 118 0.35 7.27 -27.43
C LYS A 118 0.26 8.76 -27.75
N LEU A 119 0.76 9.60 -26.85
CA LEU A 119 0.71 11.06 -26.96
C LEU A 119 2.04 11.65 -27.48
N ASP A 120 3.02 10.79 -27.82
CA ASP A 120 4.39 11.18 -28.18
C ASP A 120 5.05 12.11 -27.14
N LYS A 121 4.85 11.80 -25.85
CA LYS A 121 5.43 12.53 -24.71
C LYS A 121 6.44 11.66 -23.98
N ASP A 122 7.52 12.26 -23.52
CA ASP A 122 8.50 11.62 -22.64
C ASP A 122 8.17 11.97 -21.18
N VAL A 123 7.89 10.97 -20.35
CA VAL A 123 7.40 11.15 -18.97
C VAL A 123 8.03 10.16 -18.00
N GLU A 124 8.56 10.68 -16.91
CA GLU A 124 9.01 9.93 -15.74
C GLU A 124 7.93 9.97 -14.65
N LEU A 125 7.52 8.79 -14.16
CA LEU A 125 6.60 8.65 -13.03
C LEU A 125 7.40 8.47 -11.74
N THR A 126 7.07 9.25 -10.71
CA THR A 126 7.56 9.12 -9.34
C THR A 126 6.37 8.89 -8.41
N THR A 127 6.52 8.01 -7.43
CA THR A 127 5.50 7.67 -6.43
C THR A 127 6.04 8.00 -5.05
N GLU A 128 5.24 8.69 -4.24
CA GLU A 128 5.56 9.07 -2.87
C GLU A 128 4.51 8.49 -1.91
N GLY A 129 4.97 8.01 -0.74
CA GLY A 129 4.04 7.49 0.27
C GLY A 129 3.40 6.13 -0.05
N GLU A 130 4.07 5.28 -0.83
CA GLU A 130 3.64 3.90 -1.13
C GLU A 130 3.30 3.06 0.12
N SER A 131 4.01 3.31 1.22
CA SER A 131 3.81 2.65 2.51
C SER A 131 2.64 3.21 3.33
N THR A 132 2.01 4.30 2.87
CA THR A 132 0.84 4.87 3.54
C THR A 132 -0.31 3.88 3.41
N GLU A 133 -0.94 3.54 4.54
CA GLU A 133 -2.07 2.63 4.55
C GLU A 133 -3.39 3.39 4.45
N LEU A 134 -4.33 2.84 3.68
CA LEU A 134 -5.62 3.44 3.43
C LEU A 134 -6.71 2.35 3.51
N ASP A 135 -7.93 2.74 3.89
CA ASP A 135 -9.06 1.81 3.95
C ASP A 135 -9.29 1.14 2.58
N LYS A 136 -9.40 -0.19 2.55
CA LYS A 136 -9.58 -0.95 1.31
C LYS A 136 -10.71 -0.43 0.41
N SER A 137 -11.85 -0.03 0.96
CA SER A 137 -12.96 0.47 0.14
C SER A 137 -12.67 1.85 -0.45
N LEU A 138 -11.95 2.69 0.30
CA LEU A 138 -11.45 3.96 -0.23
C LEU A 138 -10.41 3.72 -1.33
N THR A 139 -9.48 2.78 -1.11
CA THR A 139 -8.47 2.35 -2.07
C THR A 139 -9.09 1.85 -3.38
N GLU A 140 -10.19 1.11 -3.34
CA GLU A 140 -10.88 0.68 -4.57
C GLU A 140 -11.59 1.84 -5.28
N ARG A 141 -12.20 2.75 -4.52
CA ARG A 141 -12.95 3.91 -5.05
C ARG A 141 -12.04 5.00 -5.62
N ILE A 142 -10.81 5.12 -5.14
CA ILE A 142 -9.88 6.18 -5.56
C ILE A 142 -9.18 5.88 -6.89
N ILE A 143 -9.17 4.61 -7.33
CA ILE A 143 -8.49 4.18 -8.56
C ILE A 143 -9.01 4.93 -9.80
N ASP A 144 -10.33 5.00 -9.98
CA ASP A 144 -10.91 5.65 -11.17
C ASP A 144 -10.66 7.17 -11.18
N PRO A 145 -10.90 7.92 -10.08
CA PRO A 145 -10.51 9.32 -9.97
C PRO A 145 -9.02 9.57 -10.21
N LEU A 146 -8.11 8.78 -9.62
CA LEU A 146 -6.67 8.93 -9.84
C LEU A 146 -6.28 8.63 -11.28
N THR A 147 -6.91 7.63 -11.91
CA THR A 147 -6.72 7.33 -13.33
C THR A 147 -7.11 8.51 -14.21
N HIS A 148 -8.22 9.18 -13.89
CA HIS A 148 -8.62 10.39 -14.60
C HIS A 148 -7.63 11.53 -14.38
N LEU A 149 -7.16 11.76 -13.15
CA LEU A 149 -6.15 12.79 -12.86
C LEU A 149 -4.85 12.54 -13.63
N VAL A 150 -4.35 11.30 -13.61
CA VAL A 150 -3.16 10.90 -14.38
C VAL A 150 -3.35 11.15 -15.86
N ARG A 151 -4.51 10.78 -16.42
CA ARG A 151 -4.82 11.04 -17.82
C ARG A 151 -4.82 12.54 -18.13
N ASN A 152 -5.47 13.36 -17.30
CA ASN A 152 -5.50 14.82 -17.50
C ASN A 152 -4.09 15.44 -17.43
N SER A 153 -3.26 14.95 -16.51
CA SER A 153 -1.85 15.37 -16.42
C SER A 153 -1.07 15.01 -17.69
N LEU A 154 -1.33 13.84 -18.28
CA LEU A 154 -0.63 13.41 -19.51
C LEU A 154 -1.20 14.07 -20.78
N ASP A 155 -2.51 14.20 -20.91
CA ASP A 155 -3.17 14.78 -22.08
C ASP A 155 -2.93 16.29 -22.16
N HIS A 156 -3.13 16.99 -21.03
CA HIS A 156 -3.18 18.45 -20.99
C HIS A 156 -2.11 19.09 -20.09
N GLY A 157 -1.63 18.39 -19.06
CA GLY A 157 -0.66 18.94 -18.12
C GLY A 157 0.79 18.99 -18.65
N ILE A 158 1.25 17.90 -19.27
CA ILE A 158 2.62 17.78 -19.79
C ILE A 158 2.64 18.16 -21.26
N GLU A 159 3.42 19.17 -21.62
CA GLU A 159 3.67 19.62 -22.99
C GLU A 159 4.52 18.59 -23.77
N SER A 160 4.55 18.67 -25.11
CA SER A 160 5.44 17.82 -25.91
C SER A 160 6.92 18.12 -25.64
N PRO A 161 7.85 17.17 -25.88
CA PRO A 161 9.28 17.38 -25.62
C PRO A 161 9.84 18.63 -26.30
N GLU A 162 9.42 18.91 -27.53
CA GLU A 162 9.83 20.10 -28.29
C GLU A 162 9.34 21.40 -27.63
N ALA A 163 8.07 21.46 -27.22
CA ALA A 163 7.49 22.62 -26.56
C ALA A 163 8.16 22.88 -25.20
N ARG A 164 8.51 21.82 -24.46
CA ARG A 164 9.24 21.92 -23.19
C ARG A 164 10.63 22.51 -23.39
N LEU A 165 11.38 22.02 -24.37
CA LEU A 165 12.70 22.54 -24.71
C LEU A 165 12.64 24.01 -25.17
N ALA A 166 11.64 24.37 -25.98
CA ALA A 166 11.41 25.75 -26.40
C ALA A 166 11.11 26.68 -25.21
N ALA A 167 10.47 26.17 -24.16
CA ALA A 167 10.24 26.86 -22.90
C ALA A 167 11.41 26.78 -21.90
N GLY A 168 12.55 26.19 -22.27
CA GLY A 168 13.72 26.02 -21.41
C GLY A 168 13.59 24.97 -20.30
N LYS A 169 12.61 24.07 -20.41
CA LYS A 169 12.37 22.96 -19.47
C LYS A 169 13.05 21.67 -19.97
N PRO A 170 13.32 20.68 -19.09
CA PRO A 170 13.76 19.35 -19.51
C PRO A 170 12.76 18.69 -20.47
N ALA A 171 13.25 17.97 -21.47
CA ALA A 171 12.43 17.27 -22.46
C ALA A 171 11.48 16.25 -21.80
N THR A 172 11.98 15.50 -20.81
CA THR A 172 11.21 14.57 -20.00
C THR A 172 10.34 15.33 -18.99
N GLY A 173 9.02 15.11 -19.02
CA GLY A 173 8.08 15.55 -18.00
C GLY A 173 8.14 14.68 -16.76
N ARG A 174 7.85 15.25 -15.59
CA ARG A 174 7.76 14.49 -14.33
C ARG A 174 6.31 14.48 -13.85
N LEU A 175 5.79 13.30 -13.54
CA LEU A 175 4.51 13.10 -12.90
C LEU A 175 4.74 12.46 -11.53
N THR A 176 4.25 13.09 -10.47
CA THR A 176 4.33 12.58 -9.09
C THR A 176 2.95 12.14 -8.61
N LEU A 177 2.86 10.95 -8.02
CA LEU A 177 1.68 10.39 -7.36
C LEU A 177 1.90 10.22 -5.87
#